data_AF-A0A5K1C0Y3-F1
#
_entry.id   AF-A0A5K1C0Y3-F1
#
_cell.length_a   1.000
_cell.length_b   1.000
_cell.length_c   1.000
_cell.angle_alpha   90.00
_cell.angle_beta   90.00
_cell.angle_gamma   90.00
#
_symmetry.space_group_name_H-M   'P 1'
#
loop_
_entity.id
_entity.type
_entity.pdbx_description
1 polymer ?
#
loop_
_entity_poly.entity_id
_entity_poly.type
_entity_poly.pdbx_seq_one_letter_code
_entity_poly.pdbx_strand_id
1 'polypeptide(L)' 'VRAIIEGQFLSMRAHAERFGMPTPPKRIIATGGASANQCILNSIASIFGSDVYTVQRP' A
#
# COMPACT_ATOMS: atom_id res chain seq x y z
N VAL A 1 -10.47 -13.19 -3.14
CA VAL A 1 -9.17 -12.77 -2.57
C VAL A 1 -8.92 -11.26 -2.69
N ARG A 2 -9.09 -10.64 -3.87
CA ARG A 2 -8.87 -9.20 -4.07
C ARG A 2 -9.59 -8.29 -3.06
N ALA A 3 -10.89 -8.50 -2.82
CA ALA A 3 -11.66 -7.71 -1.87
C ALA A 3 -11.11 -7.75 -0.42
N ILE A 4 -10.51 -8.87 -0.01
CA ILE A 4 -9.88 -9.00 1.31
C ILE A 4 -8.65 -8.09 1.37
N ILE A 5 -7.79 -8.14 0.35
CA ILE A 5 -6.58 -7.32 0.27
C ILE A 5 -6.94 -5.82 0.26
N GLU A 6 -7.91 -5.43 -0.56
CA GLU A 6 -8.36 -4.02 -0.61
C GLU A 6 -8.95 -3.56 0.73
N GLY A 7 -9.74 -4.42 1.39
CA GLY A 7 -10.26 -4.14 2.73
C GLY A 7 -9.16 -3.96 3.78
N GLN A 8 -8.09 -4.76 3.73
CA GLN A 8 -6.93 -4.61 4.61
C GLN A 8 -6.20 -3.29 4.38
N PHE A 9 -5.98 -2.90 3.12
CA PHE A 9 -5.34 -1.63 2.80
C PHE A 9 -6.21 -0.41 3.17
N LEU A 10 -7.53 -0.48 3.00
CA LEU A 10 -8.43 0.57 3.47
C LEU A 10 -8.41 0.72 4.99
N SER A 11 -8.42 -0.40 5.72
CA SER A 11 -8.28 -0.40 7.19
C SER A 11 -6.95 0.23 7.63
N MET A 12 -5.85 -0.13 6.96
CA MET A 12 -4.53 0.45 7.21
C MET A 12 -4.50 1.96 6.94
N ARG A 13 -5.11 2.42 5.84
CA ARG A 13 -5.19 3.86 5.51
C ARG A 13 -5.97 4.64 6.56
N ALA A 14 -7.18 4.15 6.92
CA ALA A 14 -8.00 4.77 7.95
C ALA A 14 -7.31 4.82 9.32
N HIS A 15 -6.56 3.77 9.66
CA HIS A 15 -5.74 3.75 10.88
C HIS A 15 -4.63 4.80 10.82
N ALA A 16 -3.90 4.90 9.71
CA ALA A 16 -2.83 5.87 9.49
C ALA A 16 -3.33 7.32 9.57
N GLU A 17 -4.44 7.62 8.91
CA GLU A 17 -5.13 8.91 8.98
C GLU A 17 -5.49 9.27 10.43
N ARG A 18 -6.00 8.31 11.20
CA ARG A 18 -6.45 8.54 12.59
C ARG A 18 -5.32 8.93 13.55
N PHE A 19 -4.09 8.48 13.32
CA PHE A 19 -2.94 8.88 14.15
C PHE A 19 -2.11 10.01 13.54
N GLY A 20 -2.60 10.65 12.47
CA GLY A 20 -2.03 11.90 11.94
C GLY A 20 -1.01 11.73 10.82
N MET A 21 -0.94 10.57 10.16
CA MET A 21 -0.08 10.42 8.99
C MET A 21 -0.59 11.26 7.81
N PRO A 22 0.32 11.81 6.98
CA PRO A 22 -0.05 12.53 5.76
C PRO A 22 -0.88 11.65 4.82
N THR A 23 -1.96 12.21 4.30
CA THR A 23 -2.86 11.53 3.36
C THR A 23 -3.12 12.45 2.16
N PRO A 24 -2.68 12.08 0.94
CA PRO A 24 -1.88 10.89 0.62
C PRO A 24 -0.45 10.97 1.19
N PRO A 25 0.21 9.83 1.50
CA PRO A 25 1.61 9.82 1.87
C PRO A 25 2.52 10.24 0.70
N LYS A 26 3.73 10.73 1.00
CA LYS A 26 4.68 11.14 -0.05
C LYS A 26 5.14 9.99 -0.95
N ARG A 27 5.31 8.80 -0.36
CA ARG A 27 5.69 7.56 -1.03
C ARG A 27 5.39 6.35 -0.14
N ILE A 28 5.19 5.19 -0.75
CA ILE A 28 5.05 3.91 -0.06
C ILE A 28 6.24 3.04 -0.42
N ILE A 29 6.84 2.37 0.58
CA ILE A 29 7.90 1.39 0.35
C ILE A 29 7.32 0.01 0.68
N ALA A 30 7.07 -0.79 -0.36
CA ALA A 30 6.55 -2.14 -0.21
C ALA A 30 7.69 -3.15 -0.01
N THR A 31 7.66 -3.85 1.12
CA THR A 31 8.67 -4.84 1.51
C THR A 31 8.04 -6.22 1.73
N GLY A 32 8.87 -7.24 1.97
CA GLY A 32 8.42 -8.62 2.18
C GLY A 32 7.95 -9.32 0.90
N GLY A 33 7.48 -10.57 1.04
CA GLY A 33 7.13 -11.43 -0.11
C GLY A 33 6.01 -10.86 -1.00
N ALA A 34 5.01 -10.20 -0.41
CA ALA A 34 3.87 -9.64 -1.14
C ALA A 34 4.28 -8.53 -2.13
N SER A 35 5.42 -7.86 -1.91
CA SER A 35 5.97 -6.87 -2.85
C SER A 35 6.37 -7.47 -4.20
N ALA A 36 6.28 -8.79 -4.37
CA ALA A 36 6.53 -9.49 -5.64
C ALA A 36 5.36 -9.39 -6.61
N ASN A 37 4.17 -9.07 -6.09
CA ASN A 37 2.94 -9.20 -6.82
C ASN A 37 2.45 -7.82 -7.27
N GLN A 38 2.53 -7.58 -8.59
CA GLN A 38 2.14 -6.29 -9.17
C GLN A 38 0.68 -5.91 -8.88
N CYS A 39 -0.23 -6.89 -8.80
CA CYS A 39 -1.62 -6.62 -8.48
C CYS A 39 -1.76 -6.07 -7.05
N ILE A 40 -0.99 -6.59 -6.09
CA ILE A 40 -0.96 -6.07 -4.71
C ILE A 40 -0.40 -4.64 -4.68
N LEU A 41 0.69 -4.40 -5.40
CA LEU A 41 1.32 -3.07 -5.51
C LEU A 41 0.37 -2.04 -6.14
N ASN A 42 -0.35 -2.40 -7.19
CA ASN A 42 -1.31 -1.52 -7.84
C ASN A 42 -2.51 -1.23 -6.93
N SER A 43 -2.99 -2.22 -6.18
CA SER A 43 -4.08 -2.02 -5.21
C SER A 43 -3.69 -1.04 -4.11
N ILE A 44 -2.50 -1.19 -3.50
CA ILE A 44 -2.07 -0.26 -2.44
C ILE A 44 -1.80 1.14 -3.00
N ALA A 45 -1.20 1.27 -4.19
CA ALA A 45 -1.02 2.55 -4.87
C ALA A 45 -2.35 3.28 -5.09
N SER A 46 -3.37 2.55 -5.58
CA SER A 46 -4.70 3.12 -5.87
C SER A 46 -5.44 3.53 -4.59
N ILE A 47 -5.32 2.75 -3.51
CA ILE A 47 -6.02 3.02 -2.24
C ILE A 47 -5.40 4.19 -1.48
N PHE A 48 -4.07 4.27 -1.46
CA PHE A 48 -3.36 5.34 -0.75
C PHE A 48 -3.14 6.60 -1.61
N GLY A 49 -3.30 6.50 -2.94
CA GLY A 49 -3.09 7.62 -3.85
C GLY A 49 -1.62 8.05 -3.89
N SER A 50 -0.69 7.10 -3.88
CA SER A 50 0.75 7.39 -3.78
C SER A 50 1.59 6.37 -4.54
N ASP A 51 2.74 6.83 -5.02
CA ASP A 51 3.71 5.96 -5.68
C ASP A 51 4.27 4.91 -4.71
N VAL A 52 4.38 3.68 -5.22
CA VAL A 52 4.86 2.52 -4.48
C VAL A 52 6.20 2.08 -5.04
N TYR A 53 7.19 1.97 -4.16
CA TYR A 53 8.56 1.58 -4.47
C TYR A 53 8.86 0.23 -3.83
N THR A 54 9.58 -0.61 -4.56
CA THR A 54 10.10 -1.89 -4.06
C THR A 54 11.62 -1.90 -4.14
N VAL A 55 12.26 -2.78 -3.37
CA VAL A 55 13.70 -3.03 -3.52
C VAL A 55 13.95 -3.75 -4.84
N GLN A 56 15.04 -3.38 -5.52
CA GLN A 56 15.50 -4.09 -6.71
C GLN A 56 15.85 -5.52 -6.31
N ARG A 57 15.35 -6.49 -7.07
CA ARG A 57 15.59 -7.91 -6.82
C ARG A 57 16.66 -8.43 -7.80
N PRO A 58 17.54 -9.34 -7.36
CA PRO A 58 18.46 -10.03 -8.26
C PRO A 58 17.73 -10.83 -9.33
#